data_AF-A0A968IKV3-F1
#
_entry.id   AF-A0A968IKV3-F1
#
_cell.length_a   1.000
_cell.length_b   1.000
_cell.length_c   1.000
_cell.angle_alpha   90.00
_cell.angle_beta   90.00
_cell.angle_gamma   90.00
#
_symmetry.space_group_name_H-M   'P 1'
#
loop_
_entity.id
_entity.type
_entity.pdbx_description
1 polymer ?
#
loop_
_entity_poly.entity_id
_entity_poly.type
_entity_poly.pdbx_seq_one_letter_code
_entity_poly.pdbx_strand_id
1 'polypeptide(L)'
;MTRSPNKKIVAGFWVSLAALTGIGILSYSNLIRYVEASRRVSHTQKVLGKTDFVLLQLREAEVGQRGYLLTTDPNYLEPYHQAKTTLKQEIDILRKLTANAPNQQRRVAKLHPLIDAKLDELQQTIVLQESQNPGAALAIVRSHQGKNLTEQIRTILEEIKAEESQVLEQRSQAEQTQLLAISALTIPGCLAIALFLEVTILQLRHALRQRKQGPAHPARTHPKVRAALRIDSRFARRRTAPPLARRPIQQTLNPTRPALLL
;
A
#
# COMPACT_ATOMS: atom_id res chain seq x y z
N MET A 1 17.10 22.12 -42.99
CA MET A 1 16.95 21.02 -42.02
C MET A 1 15.90 21.37 -40.98
N THR A 2 14.64 20.97 -41.18
CA THR A 2 13.53 21.22 -40.26
C THR A 2 13.41 20.08 -39.24
N ARG A 3 14.02 20.22 -38.06
CA ARG A 3 13.76 19.30 -36.93
C ARG A 3 12.30 19.51 -36.49
N SER A 4 11.42 18.59 -36.87
CA SER A 4 9.98 18.65 -36.57
C SER A 4 9.75 18.72 -35.04
N PRO A 5 9.10 19.77 -34.52
CA PRO A 5 8.89 19.96 -33.07
C PRO A 5 8.12 18.79 -32.40
N ASN A 6 7.32 18.05 -33.17
CA ASN A 6 6.56 16.90 -32.69
C ASN A 6 7.43 15.78 -32.09
N LYS A 7 8.64 15.54 -32.61
CA LYS A 7 9.51 14.46 -32.11
C LYS A 7 10.03 14.73 -30.69
N LYS A 8 10.26 16.01 -30.33
CA LYS A 8 10.74 16.39 -28.99
C LYS A 8 9.64 16.24 -27.94
N ILE A 9 8.41 16.60 -28.29
CA ILE A 9 7.24 16.48 -27.40
C ILE A 9 6.93 14.99 -27.14
N VAL A 10 6.93 14.16 -28.19
CA VAL A 10 6.72 12.71 -28.06
C VAL A 10 7.82 12.05 -27.23
N ALA A 11 9.08 12.45 -27.42
CA ALA A 11 10.19 11.95 -26.59
C ALA A 11 10.02 12.31 -25.11
N GLY A 12 9.64 13.56 -24.82
CA GLY A 12 9.35 13.99 -23.44
C GLY A 12 8.23 13.19 -22.79
N PHE A 13 7.14 12.93 -23.53
CA PHE A 13 6.04 12.09 -23.06
C PHE A 13 6.50 10.66 -22.70
N TRP A 14 7.28 10.00 -23.57
CA TRP A 14 7.80 8.66 -23.30
C TRP A 14 8.77 8.62 -22.12
N VAL A 15 9.60 9.65 -21.95
CA VAL A 15 10.49 9.78 -20.78
C VAL A 15 9.68 9.94 -19.49
N SER A 16 8.66 10.79 -19.48
CA SER A 16 7.78 10.95 -18.32
C SER A 16 7.00 9.69 -18.00
N LEU A 17 6.51 8.98 -19.03
CA LEU A 17 5.80 7.72 -18.85
C LEU A 17 6.73 6.64 -18.27
N ALA A 18 7.93 6.48 -18.83
CA ALA A 18 8.92 5.52 -18.33
C ALA A 18 9.32 5.83 -16.89
N ALA A 19 9.50 7.11 -16.55
CA ALA A 19 9.83 7.54 -15.21
C ALA A 19 8.68 7.30 -14.22
N LEU A 20 7.43 7.58 -14.62
CA LEU A 20 6.24 7.29 -13.81
C LEU A 20 6.08 5.78 -13.56
N THR A 21 6.26 4.96 -14.60
CA THR A 21 6.23 3.50 -14.48
C THR A 21 7.34 3.00 -13.55
N GLY A 22 8.56 3.53 -13.67
CA GLY A 22 9.67 3.20 -12.79
C GLY A 22 9.38 3.51 -11.32
N ILE A 23 8.81 4.69 -11.03
CA ILE A 23 8.37 5.07 -9.68
C ILE A 23 7.26 4.15 -9.18
N GLY A 24 6.29 3.80 -10.04
CA GLY A 24 5.23 2.86 -9.69
C GLY A 24 5.77 1.49 -9.27
N ILE A 25 6.71 0.94 -10.04
CA ILE A 25 7.38 -0.34 -9.73
C ILE A 25 8.16 -0.25 -8.40
N LEU A 26 8.90 0.83 -8.20
CA LEU A 26 9.68 1.06 -6.98
C LEU A 26 8.77 1.18 -5.75
N SER A 27 7.69 1.96 -5.87
CA SER A 27 6.68 2.14 -4.83
C SER A 27 5.97 0.83 -4.47
N TYR A 28 5.55 0.06 -5.49
CA TYR A 28 4.95 -1.25 -5.29
C TYR A 28 5.91 -2.24 -4.59
N SER A 29 7.19 -2.24 -4.98
CA SER A 29 8.22 -3.06 -4.36
C SER A 29 8.43 -2.68 -2.88
N ASN A 30 8.40 -1.39 -2.55
CA ASN A 30 8.47 -0.91 -1.17
C ASN A 30 7.27 -1.35 -0.34
N LEU A 31 6.07 -1.26 -0.91
CA LEU A 31 4.85 -1.69 -0.23
C LEU A 31 4.90 -3.19 0.12
N ILE A 32 5.36 -4.04 -0.80
CA ILE A 32 5.55 -5.47 -0.53
C ILE A 32 6.55 -5.69 0.61
N ARG A 33 7.73 -5.04 0.55
CA ARG A 33 8.74 -5.14 1.62
C ARG A 33 8.20 -4.71 2.97
N TYR A 34 7.42 -3.62 3.01
CA TYR A 34 6.78 -3.12 4.22
C TYR A 34 5.75 -4.12 4.77
N VAL A 35 4.89 -4.67 3.92
CA VAL A 35 3.88 -5.66 4.34
C VAL A 35 4.55 -6.92 4.87
N GLU A 36 5.63 -7.39 4.23
CA GLU A 36 6.40 -8.54 4.72
C GLU A 36 7.07 -8.26 6.06
N ALA A 37 7.72 -7.10 6.22
CA ALA A 37 8.31 -6.65 7.46
C ALA A 37 7.28 -6.64 8.59
N SER A 38 6.12 -6.04 8.35
CA SER A 38 5.02 -5.99 9.31
C SER A 38 4.50 -7.38 9.69
N ARG A 39 4.34 -8.29 8.72
CA ARG A 39 3.96 -9.69 8.99
C ARG A 39 5.00 -10.42 9.84
N ARG A 40 6.28 -10.18 9.60
CA ARG A 40 7.38 -10.77 10.39
C ARG A 40 7.40 -10.24 11.83
N VAL A 41 7.27 -8.93 12.03
CA VAL A 41 7.15 -8.33 13.36
C VAL A 41 5.96 -8.94 14.11
N SER A 42 4.81 -9.04 13.47
CA SER A 42 3.62 -9.67 14.05
C SER A 42 3.85 -11.14 14.40
N HIS A 43 4.59 -11.88 13.57
CA HIS A 43 4.95 -13.28 13.84
C HIS A 43 5.84 -13.40 15.08
N THR A 44 6.92 -12.63 15.14
CA THR A 44 7.84 -12.58 16.30
C THR A 44 7.08 -12.23 17.58
N GLN A 45 6.22 -11.22 17.55
CA GLN A 45 5.39 -10.86 18.71
C GLN A 45 4.46 -12.00 19.15
N LYS A 46 3.90 -12.77 18.20
CA LYS A 46 3.10 -13.96 18.52
C LYS A 46 3.94 -15.03 19.20
N VAL A 47 5.14 -15.33 18.70
CA VAL A 47 6.03 -16.34 19.31
C VAL A 47 6.46 -15.91 20.71
N LEU A 48 6.87 -14.65 20.89
CA LEU A 48 7.25 -14.10 22.20
C LEU A 48 6.08 -14.16 23.18
N GLY A 49 4.90 -13.66 22.79
CA GLY A 49 3.72 -13.67 23.65
C GLY A 49 3.27 -15.08 24.03
N LYS A 50 3.40 -16.06 23.11
CA LYS A 50 3.11 -17.47 23.39
C LYS A 50 4.12 -18.09 24.35
N THR A 51 5.38 -17.73 24.21
CA THR A 51 6.46 -18.16 25.10
C THR A 51 6.26 -17.63 26.53
N ASP A 52 5.92 -16.35 26.66
CA ASP A 52 5.57 -15.73 27.95
C ASP A 52 4.33 -16.36 28.58
N PHE A 53 3.32 -16.65 27.75
CA PHE A 53 2.09 -17.26 28.23
C PHE A 53 2.31 -18.70 28.73
N VAL A 54 3.17 -19.49 28.08
CA VAL A 54 3.58 -20.81 28.59
C VAL A 54 4.23 -20.68 29.97
N LEU A 55 5.15 -19.74 30.16
CA LEU A 55 5.78 -19.52 31.46
C LEU A 55 4.78 -19.09 32.54
N LEU A 56 3.83 -18.22 32.18
CA LEU A 56 2.75 -17.81 33.07
C LEU A 56 1.89 -19.00 33.50
N GLN A 57 1.42 -19.82 32.55
CA GLN A 57 0.59 -20.98 32.86
C GLN A 57 1.33 -22.01 33.71
N LEU A 58 2.62 -22.24 33.44
CA LEU A 58 3.44 -23.10 34.29
C LEU A 58 3.48 -22.60 35.74
N ARG A 59 3.62 -21.28 35.91
CA ARG A 59 3.61 -20.65 37.24
C ARG A 59 2.26 -20.78 37.93
N GLU A 60 1.14 -20.55 37.22
CA GLU A 60 -0.21 -20.75 37.77
C GLU A 60 -0.43 -22.19 38.25
N ALA A 61 0.08 -23.17 37.50
CA ALA A 61 0.04 -24.57 37.92
C ALA A 61 0.80 -24.82 39.22
N GLU A 62 2.02 -24.28 39.35
CA GLU A 62 2.82 -24.37 40.57
C GLU A 62 2.18 -23.65 41.75
N VAL A 63 1.61 -22.47 41.53
CA VAL A 63 0.96 -21.67 42.58
C VAL A 63 -0.28 -22.40 43.11
N GLY A 64 -1.13 -22.90 42.21
CA GLY A 64 -2.32 -23.65 42.61
C GLY A 64 -1.97 -24.91 43.39
N GLN A 65 -0.99 -25.69 42.89
CA GLN A 65 -0.52 -26.89 43.57
C GLN A 65 0.04 -26.58 44.96
N ARG A 66 0.90 -25.54 45.11
CA ARG A 66 1.47 -25.18 46.41
C ARG A 66 0.42 -24.64 47.38
N GLY A 67 -0.56 -23.89 46.88
CA GLY A 67 -1.71 -23.45 47.65
C GLY A 67 -2.45 -24.63 48.25
N TYR A 68 -2.75 -25.64 47.42
CA TYR A 68 -3.39 -26.88 47.86
C TYR A 68 -2.56 -27.67 48.87
N LEU A 69 -1.25 -27.81 48.67
CA LEU A 69 -0.39 -28.50 49.65
C LEU A 69 -0.36 -27.77 51.01
N LEU A 70 -0.49 -26.44 51.02
CA LEU A 70 -0.43 -25.65 52.24
C LEU A 70 -1.77 -25.64 52.99
N THR A 71 -2.89 -25.58 52.27
CA THR A 71 -4.22 -25.36 52.86
C THR A 71 -5.08 -26.63 52.89
N THR A 72 -4.78 -27.61 52.05
CA THR A 72 -5.63 -28.77 51.75
C THR A 72 -7.01 -28.38 51.20
N ASP A 73 -7.21 -27.13 50.78
CA ASP A 73 -8.45 -26.65 50.18
C ASP A 73 -8.42 -26.88 48.66
N PRO A 74 -9.30 -27.75 48.10
CA PRO A 74 -9.35 -28.05 46.67
C PRO A 74 -9.57 -26.84 45.77
N ASN A 75 -10.11 -25.72 46.28
CA ASN A 75 -10.28 -24.50 45.50
C ASN A 75 -8.95 -23.96 44.94
N TYR A 76 -7.82 -24.24 45.62
CA TYR A 76 -6.50 -23.86 45.11
C TYR A 76 -6.07 -24.68 43.87
N LEU A 77 -6.74 -25.79 43.54
CA LEU A 77 -6.40 -26.60 42.36
C LEU A 77 -7.00 -26.07 41.05
N GLU A 78 -7.91 -25.10 41.10
CA GLU A 78 -8.51 -24.52 39.89
C GLU A 78 -7.44 -23.97 38.90
N PRO A 79 -6.47 -23.14 39.32
CA PRO A 79 -5.37 -22.71 38.45
C PRO A 79 -4.54 -23.87 37.87
N TYR A 80 -4.32 -24.94 38.64
CA TYR A 80 -3.58 -26.13 38.17
C TYR A 80 -4.32 -26.84 37.02
N HIS A 81 -5.62 -27.08 37.17
CA HIS A 81 -6.40 -27.77 36.15
C HIS A 81 -6.51 -26.95 34.85
N GLN A 82 -6.71 -25.64 34.97
CA GLN A 82 -6.76 -24.73 33.83
C GLN A 82 -5.40 -24.67 33.12
N ALA A 83 -4.30 -24.51 33.87
CA ALA A 83 -2.96 -24.43 33.31
C ALA A 83 -2.53 -25.73 32.62
N LYS A 84 -2.84 -26.91 33.19
CA LYS A 84 -2.52 -28.22 32.60
C LYS A 84 -3.08 -28.36 31.18
N THR A 85 -4.34 -27.96 30.99
CA THR A 85 -5.00 -28.03 29.67
C THR A 85 -4.42 -26.99 28.72
N THR A 86 -4.20 -25.78 29.20
CA THR A 86 -3.71 -24.63 28.42
C THR A 86 -2.27 -24.87 27.94
N LEU A 87 -1.37 -25.35 28.80
CA LEU A 87 0.03 -25.61 28.45
C LEU A 87 0.18 -26.52 27.23
N LYS A 88 -0.60 -27.62 27.19
CA LYS A 88 -0.59 -28.55 26.05
C LYS A 88 -0.96 -27.86 24.74
N GLN A 89 -2.01 -27.03 24.76
CA GLN A 89 -2.46 -26.29 23.58
C GLN A 89 -1.41 -25.27 23.13
N GLU A 90 -0.77 -24.58 24.08
CA GLU A 90 0.18 -23.52 23.79
C GLU A 90 1.51 -24.04 23.24
N ILE A 91 1.98 -25.20 23.70
CA ILE A 91 3.14 -25.89 23.10
C ILE A 91 2.83 -26.28 21.64
N ASP A 92 1.62 -26.78 21.37
CA ASP A 92 1.19 -27.12 20.01
C ASP A 92 1.11 -25.90 19.10
N ILE A 93 0.69 -24.75 19.63
CA ILE A 93 0.69 -23.48 18.90
C ILE A 93 2.12 -23.03 18.62
N LEU A 94 3.03 -23.07 19.62
CA LEU A 94 4.44 -22.74 19.42
C LEU A 94 5.09 -23.63 18.36
N ARG A 95 4.80 -24.93 18.37
CA ARG A 95 5.26 -25.89 17.35
C ARG A 95 4.78 -25.53 15.94
N LYS A 96 3.55 -25.03 15.79
CA LYS A 96 3.02 -24.58 14.49
C LYS A 96 3.64 -23.26 14.05
N LEU A 97 3.83 -22.32 14.97
CA LEU A 97 4.44 -21.02 14.67
C LEU A 97 5.91 -21.19 14.25
N THR A 98 6.63 -22.13 14.86
CA THR A 98 8.06 -22.34 14.62
C THR A 98 8.38 -23.38 13.53
N ALA A 99 7.37 -23.83 12.77
CA ALA A 99 7.50 -24.93 11.79
C ALA A 99 8.57 -24.68 10.71
N ASN A 100 8.81 -23.42 10.33
CA ASN A 100 9.79 -23.04 9.31
C ASN A 100 11.17 -22.69 9.88
N ALA A 101 11.38 -22.87 11.20
CA ALA A 101 12.61 -22.53 11.90
C ALA A 101 13.17 -23.79 12.59
N PRO A 102 14.07 -24.55 11.93
CA PRO A 102 14.54 -25.85 12.43
C PRO A 102 15.14 -25.81 13.83
N ASN A 103 15.86 -24.74 14.19
CA ASN A 103 16.43 -24.56 15.52
C ASN A 103 15.33 -24.36 16.58
N GLN A 104 14.38 -23.45 16.31
CA GLN A 104 13.22 -23.25 17.17
C GLN A 104 12.39 -24.53 17.33
N GLN A 105 12.17 -25.28 16.25
CA GLN A 105 11.44 -26.54 16.29
C GLN A 105 12.12 -27.57 17.22
N ARG A 106 13.47 -27.63 17.21
CA ARG A 106 14.23 -28.48 18.13
C ARG A 106 14.08 -28.03 19.58
N ARG A 107 14.05 -26.72 19.86
CA ARG A 107 13.83 -26.18 21.20
C ARG A 107 12.41 -26.50 21.70
N VAL A 108 11.39 -26.29 20.87
CA VAL A 108 10.00 -26.64 21.21
C VAL A 108 9.82 -28.14 21.43
N ALA A 109 10.50 -28.98 20.64
CA ALA A 109 10.48 -30.44 20.86
C ALA A 109 11.07 -30.86 22.22
N LYS A 110 12.03 -30.11 22.76
CA LYS A 110 12.58 -30.34 24.11
C LYS A 110 11.66 -29.84 25.22
N LEU A 111 10.83 -28.83 24.98
CA LEU A 111 9.89 -28.31 25.98
C LEU A 111 8.83 -29.32 26.37
N HIS A 112 8.27 -30.05 25.40
CA HIS A 112 7.17 -30.99 25.64
C HIS A 112 7.47 -32.01 26.75
N PRO A 113 8.55 -32.82 26.70
CA PRO A 113 8.85 -33.79 27.76
C PRO A 113 9.17 -33.14 29.11
N LEU A 114 9.72 -31.91 29.13
CA LEU A 114 9.99 -31.21 30.38
C LEU A 114 8.72 -30.70 31.05
N ILE A 115 7.77 -30.18 30.26
CA ILE A 115 6.48 -29.73 30.77
C ILE A 115 5.65 -30.92 31.23
N ASP A 116 5.64 -32.04 30.50
CA ASP A 116 4.99 -33.28 30.93
C ASP A 116 5.56 -33.76 32.27
N ALA A 117 6.90 -33.90 32.37
CA ALA A 117 7.56 -34.30 33.60
C ALA A 117 7.26 -33.36 34.77
N LYS A 118 7.09 -32.07 34.50
CA LYS A 118 6.73 -31.08 35.51
C LYS A 118 5.28 -31.21 35.95
N LEU A 119 4.34 -31.42 35.02
CA LEU A 119 2.94 -31.65 35.34
C LEU A 119 2.73 -32.96 36.10
N ASP A 120 3.52 -33.99 35.79
CA ASP A 120 3.53 -35.28 36.50
C ASP A 120 4.05 -35.12 37.93
N GLU A 121 5.13 -34.36 38.13
CA GLU A 121 5.64 -34.03 39.48
C GLU A 121 4.58 -33.31 40.33
N LEU A 122 3.92 -32.29 39.75
CA LEU A 122 2.82 -31.58 40.42
C LEU A 122 1.66 -32.55 40.75
N GLN A 123 1.23 -33.36 39.79
CA GLN A 123 0.16 -34.33 39.99
C GLN A 123 0.50 -35.33 41.10
N GLN A 124 1.73 -35.83 41.15
CA GLN A 124 2.18 -36.80 42.15
C GLN A 124 2.08 -36.20 43.56
N THR A 125 2.49 -34.95 43.75
CA THR A 125 2.38 -34.29 45.07
C THR A 125 0.92 -34.06 45.48
N ILE A 126 0.04 -33.71 44.54
CA ILE A 126 -1.41 -33.55 44.80
C ILE A 126 -2.00 -34.88 45.26
N VAL A 127 -1.75 -35.98 44.55
CA VAL A 127 -2.26 -37.32 44.89
C VAL A 127 -1.76 -37.78 46.27
N LEU A 128 -0.50 -37.49 46.61
CA LEU A 128 0.06 -37.81 47.93
C LEU A 128 -0.60 -36.99 49.05
N GLN A 129 -0.91 -35.72 48.79
CA GLN A 129 -1.66 -34.88 49.73
C GLN A 129 -3.09 -35.41 49.93
N GLU A 130 -3.78 -35.77 48.85
CA GLU A 130 -5.13 -36.37 48.89
C GLU A 130 -5.16 -37.71 49.64
N SER A 131 -4.11 -38.51 49.49
CA SER A 131 -3.94 -39.80 50.17
C SER A 131 -3.52 -39.68 51.64
N GLN A 132 -3.67 -38.49 52.25
CA GLN A 132 -3.28 -38.18 53.62
C GLN A 132 -1.80 -38.47 53.93
N ASN A 133 -0.92 -38.33 52.93
CA ASN A 133 0.53 -38.48 53.07
C ASN A 133 1.29 -37.18 52.72
N PRO A 134 1.08 -36.09 53.50
CA PRO A 134 1.72 -34.81 53.25
C PRO A 134 3.24 -34.87 53.40
N GLY A 135 3.76 -35.81 54.21
CA GLY A 135 5.20 -36.02 54.36
C GLY A 135 5.88 -36.47 53.07
N ALA A 136 5.26 -37.41 52.34
CA ALA A 136 5.76 -37.85 51.04
C ALA A 136 5.62 -36.76 49.97
N ALA A 137 4.50 -36.02 49.95
CA ALA A 137 4.34 -34.87 49.05
C ALA A 137 5.44 -33.83 49.27
N LEU A 138 5.73 -33.50 50.53
CA LEU A 138 6.77 -32.54 50.90
C LEU A 138 8.19 -33.05 50.59
N ALA A 139 8.44 -34.35 50.69
CA ALA A 139 9.72 -34.94 50.31
C ALA A 139 10.04 -34.71 48.82
N ILE A 140 9.04 -34.84 47.95
CA ILE A 140 9.18 -34.54 46.51
C ILE A 140 9.48 -33.06 46.30
N VAL A 141 8.73 -32.14 46.93
CA VAL A 141 8.98 -30.70 46.79
C VAL A 141 10.39 -30.33 47.28
N ARG A 142 10.85 -30.94 48.38
CA ARG A 142 12.20 -30.74 48.95
C ARG A 142 13.31 -31.37 48.12
N SER A 143 13.02 -32.33 47.24
CA SER A 143 14.02 -32.92 46.33
C SER A 143 14.56 -31.92 45.29
N HIS A 144 13.90 -30.76 45.15
CA HIS A 144 14.20 -29.76 44.13
C HIS A 144 14.02 -30.23 42.67
N GLN A 145 13.50 -31.43 42.42
CA GLN A 145 13.18 -31.92 41.08
C GLN A 145 12.27 -30.93 40.34
N GLY A 146 11.19 -30.49 40.99
CA GLY A 146 10.26 -29.52 40.42
C GLY A 146 10.92 -28.18 40.06
N LYS A 147 11.90 -27.71 40.85
CA LYS A 147 12.66 -26.47 40.60
C LYS A 147 13.60 -26.64 39.39
N ASN A 148 14.29 -27.77 39.31
CA ASN A 148 15.23 -28.06 38.22
C ASN A 148 14.51 -28.19 36.87
N LEU A 149 13.30 -28.75 36.86
CA LEU A 149 12.45 -28.80 35.66
C LEU A 149 12.04 -27.38 35.23
N THR A 150 11.58 -26.55 36.16
CA THR A 150 11.19 -25.17 35.88
C THR A 150 12.35 -24.34 35.32
N GLU A 151 13.57 -24.52 35.84
CA GLU A 151 14.76 -23.82 35.33
C GLU A 151 15.14 -24.27 33.92
N GLN A 152 15.05 -25.58 33.62
CA GLN A 152 15.28 -26.09 32.27
C GLN A 152 14.25 -25.57 31.28
N ILE A 153 12.96 -25.56 31.66
CA ILE A 153 11.89 -25.01 30.85
C ILE A 153 12.15 -23.52 30.58
N ARG A 154 12.46 -22.75 31.64
CA ARG A 154 12.76 -21.32 31.53
C ARG A 154 13.94 -21.06 30.60
N THR A 155 15.02 -21.83 30.73
CA THR A 155 16.20 -21.72 29.88
C THR A 155 15.83 -21.88 28.40
N ILE A 156 15.05 -22.90 28.06
CA ILE A 156 14.64 -23.13 26.67
C ILE A 156 13.69 -22.03 26.16
N LEU A 157 12.77 -21.55 26.99
CA LEU A 157 11.88 -20.44 26.62
C LEU A 157 12.67 -19.14 26.36
N GLU A 158 13.68 -18.84 27.19
CA GLU A 158 14.56 -17.69 26.97
C GLU A 158 15.44 -17.84 25.73
N GLU A 159 15.90 -19.05 25.42
CA GLU A 159 16.59 -19.34 24.17
C GLU A 159 15.70 -19.11 22.93
N ILE A 160 14.43 -19.52 22.99
CA ILE A 160 13.45 -19.27 21.92
C ILE A 160 13.26 -17.76 21.71
N LYS A 161 13.11 -17.02 22.81
CA LYS A 161 12.98 -15.54 22.79
C LYS A 161 14.22 -14.85 22.24
N ALA A 162 15.40 -15.31 22.61
CA ALA A 162 16.66 -14.71 22.18
C ALA A 162 16.83 -14.83 20.66
N GLU A 163 16.50 -16.00 20.10
CA GLU A 163 16.54 -16.23 18.65
C GLU A 163 15.54 -15.32 17.91
N GLU A 164 14.30 -15.22 18.39
CA GLU A 164 13.30 -14.30 17.84
C GLU A 164 13.73 -12.83 17.89
N SER A 165 14.30 -12.38 19.01
CA SER A 165 14.75 -11.00 19.20
C SER A 165 15.96 -10.67 18.31
N GLN A 166 16.91 -11.60 18.19
CA GLN A 166 18.08 -11.44 17.33
C GLN A 166 17.70 -11.36 15.85
N VAL A 167 16.78 -12.24 15.40
CA VAL A 167 16.27 -12.21 14.02
C VAL A 167 15.55 -10.90 13.72
N LEU A 168 14.80 -10.36 14.69
CA LEU A 168 14.13 -9.07 14.55
C LEU A 168 15.13 -7.91 14.45
N GLU A 169 16.15 -7.89 15.30
CA GLU A 169 17.15 -6.82 15.34
C GLU A 169 18.01 -6.77 14.07
N GLN A 170 18.54 -7.91 13.63
CA GLN A 170 19.33 -8.02 12.40
C GLN A 170 18.55 -7.51 11.17
N ARG A 171 17.25 -7.80 11.13
CA ARG A 171 16.39 -7.42 10.01
C ARG A 171 15.93 -5.96 10.08
N SER A 172 15.66 -5.44 11.28
CA SER A 172 15.34 -4.03 11.49
C SER A 172 16.48 -3.12 10.99
N GLN A 173 17.73 -3.47 11.30
CA GLN A 173 18.91 -2.72 10.83
C GLN A 173 19.07 -2.78 9.30
N ALA A 174 18.82 -3.95 8.69
CA ALA A 174 18.87 -4.14 7.24
C ALA A 174 17.72 -3.41 6.51
N GLU A 175 16.54 -3.29 7.12
CA GLU A 175 15.38 -2.63 6.52
C GLU A 175 15.44 -1.10 6.66
N GLN A 176 15.93 -0.55 7.79
CA GLN A 176 16.06 0.91 7.97
C GLN A 176 17.03 1.53 6.95
N THR A 177 18.16 0.87 6.69
CA THR A 177 19.15 1.33 5.70
C THR A 177 18.60 1.32 4.28
N GLN A 178 17.75 0.35 3.94
CA GLN A 178 17.10 0.28 2.62
C GLN A 178 15.93 1.25 2.45
N LEU A 179 15.11 1.48 3.48
CA LEU A 179 13.98 2.41 3.41
C LEU A 179 14.44 3.87 3.24
N LEU A 180 15.53 4.27 3.91
CA LEU A 180 16.13 5.59 3.73
C LEU A 180 16.73 5.77 2.34
N ALA A 181 17.44 4.76 1.82
CA ALA A 181 18.04 4.81 0.49
C ALA A 181 16.99 4.92 -0.63
N ILE A 182 15.87 4.22 -0.51
CA ILE A 182 14.83 4.21 -1.56
C ILE A 182 13.94 5.47 -1.49
N SER A 183 13.56 5.93 -0.29
CA SER A 183 12.79 7.17 -0.14
C SER A 183 13.58 8.41 -0.61
N ALA A 184 14.89 8.43 -0.41
CA ALA A 184 15.78 9.49 -0.90
C ALA A 184 15.82 9.62 -2.42
N LEU A 185 15.51 8.56 -3.18
CA LEU A 185 15.52 8.57 -4.65
C LEU A 185 14.13 8.86 -5.25
N THR A 186 13.06 8.43 -4.57
CA THR A 186 11.70 8.46 -5.12
C THR A 186 11.10 9.86 -5.09
N ILE A 187 11.30 10.62 -4.00
CA ILE A 187 10.74 11.97 -3.83
C ILE A 187 11.34 12.98 -4.83
N PRO A 188 12.69 13.06 -5.00
CA PRO A 188 13.29 13.96 -6.00
C PRO A 188 12.91 13.58 -7.43
N GLY A 189 12.76 12.28 -7.71
CA GLY A 189 12.32 11.77 -9.02
C GLY A 189 10.92 12.25 -9.41
N CYS A 190 9.94 12.15 -8.50
CA CYS A 190 8.60 12.70 -8.70
C CYS A 190 8.64 14.21 -8.97
N LEU A 191 9.45 14.94 -8.20
CA LEU A 191 9.63 16.38 -8.32
C LEU A 191 10.23 16.77 -9.69
N ALA A 192 11.25 16.05 -10.15
CA ALA A 192 11.89 16.28 -11.44
C ALA A 192 10.91 16.06 -12.61
N ILE A 193 10.07 15.02 -12.55
CA ILE A 193 9.05 14.75 -13.57
C ILE A 193 7.97 15.84 -13.57
N ALA A 194 7.50 16.26 -12.39
CA ALA A 194 6.51 17.32 -12.27
C ALA A 194 7.03 18.64 -12.88
N LEU A 195 8.26 19.03 -12.54
CA LEU A 195 8.91 20.21 -13.09
C LEU A 195 9.10 20.11 -14.62
N PHE A 196 9.49 18.95 -15.13
CA PHE A 196 9.63 18.73 -16.57
C PHE A 196 8.30 18.86 -17.31
N LEU A 197 7.22 18.28 -16.78
CA LEU A 197 5.88 18.39 -17.34
C LEU A 197 5.39 19.84 -17.33
N GLU A 198 5.62 20.57 -16.23
CA GLU A 198 5.26 21.97 -16.09
C GLU A 198 5.96 22.85 -17.14
N VAL A 199 7.28 22.69 -17.29
CA VAL A 199 8.06 23.39 -18.33
C VAL A 199 7.53 23.07 -19.74
N THR A 200 7.19 21.81 -20.01
CA THR A 200 6.66 21.38 -21.31
C THR A 200 5.30 22.01 -21.61
N ILE A 201 4.41 22.09 -20.61
CA ILE A 201 3.11 22.75 -20.71
C ILE A 201 3.28 24.26 -20.96
N LEU A 202 4.22 24.91 -20.26
CA LEU A 202 4.51 26.33 -20.44
C LEU A 202 5.01 26.63 -21.87
N GLN A 203 5.90 25.80 -22.41
CA GLN A 203 6.37 25.93 -23.81
C GLN A 203 5.23 25.76 -24.82
N LEU A 204 4.33 24.79 -24.61
CA LEU A 204 3.17 24.60 -25.46
C LEU A 204 2.20 25.79 -25.40
N ARG A 205 1.93 26.32 -24.20
CA ARG A 205 1.12 27.52 -24.00
C ARG A 205 1.72 28.73 -24.71
N HIS A 206 3.03 28.93 -24.61
CA HIS A 206 3.74 30.00 -25.32
C HIS A 206 3.63 29.85 -26.84
N ALA A 207 3.85 28.65 -27.37
CA ALA A 207 3.73 28.37 -28.80
C ALA A 207 2.30 28.61 -29.33
N LEU A 208 1.27 28.25 -28.56
CA LEU A 208 -0.13 28.51 -28.91
C LEU A 208 -0.49 30.00 -28.82
N ARG A 209 0.06 30.74 -27.83
CA ARG A 209 -0.13 32.20 -27.73
C ARG A 209 0.48 32.93 -28.92
N GLN A 210 1.69 32.55 -29.34
CA GLN A 210 2.32 33.12 -30.54
C GLN A 210 1.49 32.86 -31.81
N ARG A 211 0.82 31.70 -31.92
CA ARG A 211 -0.10 31.43 -33.03
C ARG A 211 -1.38 32.28 -32.99
N LYS A 212 -1.88 32.63 -31.80
CA LYS A 212 -3.04 33.51 -31.64
C LYS A 212 -2.71 34.99 -31.92
N GLN A 213 -1.46 35.41 -31.70
CA GLN A 213 -1.00 36.80 -31.88
C GLN A 213 -0.27 37.04 -33.21
N GLY A 214 0.07 36.00 -33.97
CA GLY A 214 0.56 36.16 -35.34
C GLY A 214 -0.50 36.86 -36.19
N PRO A 215 -0.11 37.76 -37.13
CA PRO A 215 -1.06 38.49 -37.94
C PRO A 215 -2.00 37.50 -38.60
N ALA A 216 -3.31 37.66 -38.38
CA ALA A 216 -4.33 36.93 -39.13
C ALA A 216 -3.92 37.04 -40.59
N HIS A 217 -3.44 35.94 -41.20
CA HIS A 217 -3.19 35.94 -42.62
C HIS A 217 -4.57 36.21 -43.23
N PRO A 218 -4.82 37.40 -43.83
CA PRO A 218 -6.05 37.55 -44.58
C PRO A 218 -5.99 36.44 -45.62
N ALA A 219 -7.08 35.66 -45.71
CA ALA A 219 -7.22 34.62 -46.70
C ALA A 219 -6.62 35.14 -48.00
N ARG A 220 -5.55 34.49 -48.48
CA ARG A 220 -4.91 34.81 -49.76
C ARG A 220 -5.99 34.58 -50.81
N THR A 221 -6.77 35.61 -51.06
CA THR A 221 -7.67 35.70 -52.20
C THR A 221 -6.73 35.73 -53.38
N HIS A 222 -6.60 34.59 -54.04
CA HIS A 222 -5.86 34.48 -55.28
C HIS A 222 -6.24 35.66 -56.20
N PRO A 223 -5.29 36.30 -56.91
CA PRO A 223 -5.57 37.45 -57.78
C PRO A 223 -6.62 37.16 -58.87
N LYS A 224 -7.00 35.90 -59.08
CA LYS A 224 -8.09 35.49 -59.98
C LYS A 224 -9.50 35.83 -59.47
N VAL A 225 -9.72 35.97 -58.15
CA VAL A 225 -11.06 36.29 -57.61
C VAL A 225 -11.37 37.79 -57.72
N ARG A 226 -10.34 38.65 -57.71
CA ARG A 226 -10.51 40.10 -57.89
C ARG A 226 -10.83 40.52 -59.32
N ALA A 227 -10.57 39.66 -60.32
CA ALA A 227 -10.91 39.92 -61.71
C ALA A 227 -12.41 39.70 -62.00
N ALA A 228 -13.09 38.81 -61.26
CA ALA A 228 -14.52 38.53 -61.47
C ALA A 228 -15.42 39.69 -61.00
N LEU A 229 -15.03 40.41 -59.94
CA LEU A 229 -15.82 41.52 -59.38
C LEU A 229 -15.62 42.88 -60.07
N ARG A 230 -14.81 42.96 -61.14
CA ARG A 230 -14.61 44.18 -61.94
C ARG A 230 -15.31 44.18 -63.29
N ILE A 231 -15.89 43.06 -63.72
CA ILE A 231 -16.52 42.93 -65.03
C ILE A 231 -18.00 43.39 -65.01
N ASP A 232 -18.62 43.46 -63.83
CA ASP A 232 -20.06 43.71 -63.74
C ASP A 232 -20.49 45.19 -63.84
N SER A 233 -19.56 46.15 -63.72
CA SER A 233 -19.90 47.59 -63.73
C SER A 233 -19.57 48.34 -65.03
N ARG A 234 -19.13 47.64 -66.09
CA ARG A 234 -18.80 48.26 -67.39
C ARG A 234 -19.73 47.90 -68.57
N PHE A 235 -20.75 47.07 -68.38
CA PHE A 235 -21.69 46.69 -69.45
C PHE A 235 -22.97 47.54 -69.54
N ALA A 236 -23.20 48.49 -68.63
CA ALA A 236 -24.41 49.33 -68.63
C ALA A 236 -24.32 50.62 -69.49
N ARG A 237 -23.25 50.81 -70.28
CA ARG A 237 -23.09 52.01 -71.12
C ARG A 237 -22.50 51.63 -72.48
N ARG A 238 -23.35 51.53 -73.51
CA ARG A 238 -23.11 51.64 -74.97
C ARG A 238 -23.82 50.53 -75.76
N ARG A 239 -25.09 50.76 -76.12
CA ARG A 239 -25.57 50.52 -77.49
C ARG A 239 -26.50 51.66 -77.88
N THR A 240 -25.92 52.58 -78.61
CA THR A 240 -26.54 53.62 -79.45
C THR A 240 -27.08 53.00 -80.75
N ALA A 241 -28.24 53.45 -81.24
CA ALA A 241 -28.46 53.82 -82.66
C ALA A 241 -29.90 54.36 -82.90
N PRO A 242 -30.07 55.51 -83.59
CA PRO A 242 -31.32 55.99 -84.21
C PRO A 242 -31.27 55.77 -85.76
N PRO A 243 -32.14 56.36 -86.63
CA PRO A 243 -33.49 56.95 -86.52
C PRO A 243 -34.51 56.36 -87.55
N LEU A 244 -35.79 56.76 -87.49
CA LEU A 244 -36.54 57.44 -88.58
C LEU A 244 -38.04 57.60 -88.25
N ALA A 245 -38.61 58.67 -88.80
CA ALA A 245 -39.82 59.35 -88.39
C ALA A 245 -41.12 58.82 -89.03
N ARG A 246 -42.27 59.00 -88.35
CA ARG A 246 -43.46 59.75 -88.84
C ARG A 246 -44.54 59.89 -87.74
N ARG A 247 -45.13 61.08 -87.74
CA ARG A 247 -46.23 61.70 -86.95
C ARG A 247 -47.63 61.07 -87.26
N PRO A 248 -48.78 61.50 -86.65
CA PRO A 248 -49.05 62.04 -85.29
C PRO A 248 -50.50 61.73 -84.71
N ILE A 249 -50.84 62.31 -83.54
CA ILE A 249 -52.21 62.63 -82.96
C ILE A 249 -53.02 61.38 -82.47
N GLN A 250 -53.72 61.25 -81.32
CA GLN A 250 -54.47 62.14 -80.41
C GLN A 250 -54.70 61.47 -79.02
N GLN A 251 -54.92 62.32 -77.99
CA GLN A 251 -55.84 62.21 -76.83
C GLN A 251 -56.29 60.82 -76.30
N THR A 252 -56.18 60.58 -74.99
CA THR A 252 -57.18 60.91 -73.94
C THR A 252 -56.71 60.39 -72.56
N LEU A 253 -56.90 61.22 -71.52
CA LEU A 253 -57.49 60.93 -70.18
C LEU A 253 -57.45 59.47 -69.64
N ASN A 254 -57.33 59.13 -68.36
CA ASN A 254 -57.25 59.78 -67.04
C ASN A 254 -57.10 58.58 -66.02
N PRO A 255 -57.31 58.68 -64.69
CA PRO A 255 -56.23 58.58 -63.71
C PRO A 255 -56.53 57.55 -62.60
N THR A 256 -55.82 57.71 -61.47
CA THR A 256 -56.24 57.37 -60.08
C THR A 256 -56.33 55.90 -59.70
N ARG A 257 -55.96 55.46 -58.50
CA ARG A 257 -55.16 55.97 -57.37
C ARG A 257 -55.03 54.76 -56.40
N PRO A 258 -54.16 54.83 -55.38
CA PRO A 258 -53.68 53.73 -54.55
C PRO A 258 -54.39 53.65 -53.19
N ALA A 259 -54.02 52.65 -52.39
CA ALA A 259 -54.02 52.69 -50.92
C ALA A 259 -53.11 51.53 -50.45
N LEU A 260 -52.03 51.76 -49.68
CA LEU A 260 -51.99 52.01 -48.22
C LEU A 260 -52.61 50.82 -47.46
N LEU A 261 -52.08 50.30 -46.36
CA LEU A 261 -50.91 50.52 -45.51
C LEU A 261 -51.02 49.45 -44.42
N LEU A 262 -49.90 49.18 -43.75
CA LEU A 262 -49.78 48.72 -42.37
C LEU A 262 -50.37 47.34 -42.03
#